data_AF-A0A673K079-F1
#
_entry.id   AF-A0A673K079-F1
#
_cell.length_a   1.000
_cell.length_b   1.000
_cell.length_c   1.000
_cell.angle_alpha   90.00
_cell.angle_beta   90.00
_cell.angle_gamma   90.00
#
_symmetry.space_group_name_H-M   'P 1'
#
loop_
_entity.id
_entity.type
_entity.pdbx_description
1 polymer ?
#
loop_
_entity_poly.entity_id
_entity_poly.type
_entity_poly.pdbx_seq_one_letter_code
_entity_poly.pdbx_strand_id
1 'polypeptide(L)'
;MYLIRVFILALIFDGSTNPAHPKHIGSIDPNCDVVEVVKDAYESAKMLCDQYYLTSPEVEIKQVNFEGPSDPIHIVYVPSHLYHMLFELFKNAMRATVETHETSLHLPPIKVRVSLGREDLTIKMSDRGGGVPLRKIERLFSYMYSTAPSPVAENTRNAPLAGFGYGLPISRLYAKYFQGDLQLYSMEGYGTSAVIYLKALSTESIERLPVFNKSALRHYQTSTEADDWCIPSSEPKKLGKYGYSV
;
A
#
# COMPACT_ATOMS: atom_id res chain seq x y z
N MET A 1 28.36 -7.62 11.31
CA MET A 1 28.89 -6.74 10.24
C MET A 1 29.29 -7.47 8.94
N TYR A 2 29.41 -8.81 8.92
CA TYR A 2 29.79 -9.57 7.71
C TYR A 2 28.62 -10.26 6.96
N LEU A 3 27.43 -10.38 7.56
CA LEU A 3 26.29 -11.07 6.92
C LEU A 3 25.46 -10.18 5.98
N ILE A 4 25.45 -8.86 6.16
CA ILE A 4 24.68 -7.91 5.32
C ILE A 4 25.36 -7.69 3.95
N ARG A 5 26.64 -8.04 3.81
CA ARG A 5 27.29 -8.09 2.50
C ARG A 5 26.76 -9.23 1.64
N VAL A 6 26.25 -10.33 2.19
CA VAL A 6 26.04 -11.57 1.42
C VAL A 6 24.76 -11.56 0.59
N PHE A 7 23.67 -10.92 1.03
CA PHE A 7 22.42 -10.90 0.25
C PHE A 7 22.42 -9.83 -0.84
N ILE A 8 22.99 -8.65 -0.56
CA ILE A 8 23.25 -7.64 -1.59
C ILE A 8 24.34 -8.15 -2.56
N LEU A 9 25.39 -8.85 -2.11
CA LEU A 9 26.33 -9.49 -3.04
C LEU A 9 25.65 -10.57 -3.92
N ALA A 10 24.73 -11.38 -3.40
CA ALA A 10 24.10 -12.42 -4.22
C ALA A 10 23.23 -11.87 -5.36
N LEU A 11 22.64 -10.68 -5.19
CA LEU A 11 21.91 -9.96 -6.25
C LEU A 11 22.79 -9.03 -7.10
N ILE A 12 23.97 -8.63 -6.61
CA ILE A 12 24.93 -7.76 -7.32
C ILE A 12 26.03 -8.56 -8.07
N PHE A 13 26.33 -9.81 -7.69
CA PHE A 13 27.43 -10.63 -8.24
C PHE A 13 27.00 -11.88 -9.03
N ASP A 14 25.75 -11.97 -9.49
CA ASP A 14 25.60 -12.59 -10.81
C ASP A 14 25.89 -11.47 -11.80
N GLY A 15 27.13 -11.39 -12.29
CA GLY A 15 27.62 -10.34 -13.21
C GLY A 15 26.93 -10.32 -14.58
N SER A 16 25.70 -10.81 -14.66
CA SER A 16 24.81 -10.69 -15.79
C SER A 16 24.06 -9.36 -15.66
N THR A 17 24.43 -8.36 -16.47
CA THR A 17 23.49 -7.26 -16.75
C THR A 17 22.20 -7.90 -17.20
N ASN A 18 21.08 -7.65 -16.51
CA ASN A 18 19.78 -8.12 -16.97
C ASN A 18 19.61 -7.65 -18.42
N PRO A 19 19.51 -8.56 -19.42
CA PRO A 19 19.44 -8.17 -20.83
C PRO A 19 18.21 -7.28 -21.13
N ALA A 20 17.19 -7.31 -20.27
CA ALA A 20 16.04 -6.41 -20.35
C ALA A 20 16.33 -4.98 -19.83
N HIS A 21 17.25 -4.81 -18.87
CA HIS A 21 17.57 -3.52 -18.26
C HIS A 21 19.09 -3.36 -18.04
N PRO A 22 19.85 -2.98 -19.07
CA PRO A 22 21.32 -2.92 -19.01
C PRO A 22 21.88 -1.81 -18.10
N LYS A 23 21.05 -0.86 -17.64
CA LYS A 23 21.44 0.22 -16.72
C LYS A 23 21.24 -0.11 -15.23
N HIS A 24 20.60 -1.23 -14.91
CA HIS A 24 20.35 -1.61 -13.53
C HIS A 24 21.56 -2.34 -12.93
N ILE A 25 21.75 -2.16 -11.62
CA ILE A 25 22.73 -2.92 -10.83
C ILE A 25 21.95 -4.03 -10.13
N GLY A 26 21.91 -5.22 -10.75
CA GLY A 26 21.01 -6.29 -10.32
C GLY A 26 19.54 -5.87 -10.47
N SER A 27 18.82 -5.78 -9.35
CA SER A 27 17.43 -5.30 -9.29
C SER A 27 17.29 -3.82 -8.91
N ILE A 28 18.39 -3.13 -8.61
CA ILE A 28 18.39 -1.72 -8.20
C ILE A 28 18.55 -0.83 -9.43
N ASP A 29 17.67 0.14 -9.57
CA ASP A 29 17.80 1.21 -10.55
C ASP A 29 18.39 2.47 -9.85
N PRO A 30 19.60 2.91 -10.23
CA PRO A 30 20.21 4.10 -9.65
C PRO A 30 19.50 5.41 -10.05
N ASN A 31 18.65 5.40 -11.08
CA ASN A 31 17.90 6.56 -11.55
C ASN A 31 16.43 6.18 -11.81
N CYS A 32 15.79 5.57 -10.80
CA CYS A 32 14.41 5.12 -10.89
C CYS A 32 13.47 6.32 -11.06
N ASP A 33 12.81 6.43 -12.22
CA ASP A 33 11.75 7.41 -12.43
C ASP A 33 10.47 6.95 -11.73
N VAL A 34 10.14 7.63 -10.64
CA VAL A 34 8.99 7.30 -9.79
C VAL A 34 7.68 7.47 -10.55
N VAL A 35 7.59 8.47 -11.44
CA VAL A 35 6.36 8.78 -12.16
C VAL A 35 6.06 7.72 -13.22
N GLU A 36 7.09 7.22 -13.89
CA GLU A 36 6.93 6.11 -14.85
C GLU A 36 6.47 4.83 -14.14
N VAL A 37 7.05 4.47 -12.98
CA VAL A 37 6.60 3.29 -12.22
C VAL A 37 5.14 3.44 -11.74
N VAL A 38 4.71 4.66 -11.41
CA VAL A 38 3.29 4.96 -11.09
C VAL A 38 2.38 4.72 -12.30
N LYS A 39 2.78 5.17 -13.50
CA LYS A 39 2.01 4.95 -14.72
C LYS A 39 1.93 3.46 -15.06
N ASP A 40 3.04 2.74 -15.01
CA ASP A 40 3.09 1.30 -15.32
C ASP A 40 2.19 0.49 -14.38
N ALA A 41 2.24 0.79 -13.07
CA ALA A 41 1.39 0.16 -12.08
C ALA A 41 -0.09 0.50 -12.28
N TYR A 42 -0.41 1.74 -12.67
CA TYR A 42 -1.76 2.16 -12.99
C TYR A 42 -2.30 1.45 -14.23
N GLU A 43 -1.57 1.42 -15.35
CA GLU A 43 -2.02 0.78 -16.59
C GLU A 43 -2.29 -0.71 -16.38
N SER A 44 -1.41 -1.38 -15.63
CA SER A 44 -1.58 -2.79 -15.29
C SER A 44 -2.81 -3.04 -14.41
N ALA A 45 -3.07 -2.17 -13.43
CA ALA A 45 -4.28 -2.25 -12.61
C ALA A 45 -5.55 -1.89 -13.40
N LYS A 46 -5.46 -0.91 -14.31
CA LYS A 46 -6.54 -0.47 -15.19
C LYS A 46 -6.98 -1.61 -16.10
N MET A 47 -6.04 -2.30 -16.74
CA MET A 47 -6.32 -3.48 -17.57
C MET A 47 -7.11 -4.56 -16.81
N LEU A 48 -6.73 -4.86 -15.56
CA LEU A 48 -7.46 -5.83 -14.73
C LEU A 48 -8.83 -5.32 -14.29
N CYS A 49 -8.93 -4.03 -13.98
CA CYS A 49 -10.18 -3.38 -13.62
C CYS A 49 -11.17 -3.40 -14.78
N ASP A 50 -10.73 -3.01 -15.99
CA ASP A 50 -11.53 -3.04 -17.21
C ASP A 50 -11.95 -4.48 -17.57
N GLN A 51 -11.07 -5.47 -17.39
CA GLN A 51 -11.42 -6.87 -17.62
C GLN A 51 -12.54 -7.36 -16.69
N TYR A 52 -12.59 -6.87 -15.44
CA TYR A 52 -13.54 -7.33 -14.43
C TYR A 52 -14.84 -6.51 -14.39
N TYR A 53 -14.74 -5.18 -14.49
CA TYR A 53 -15.86 -4.24 -14.35
C TYR A 53 -16.28 -3.57 -15.67
N LEU A 54 -15.58 -3.81 -16.78
CA LEU A 54 -15.80 -3.16 -18.09
C LEU A 54 -15.62 -1.62 -18.08
N THR A 55 -15.10 -1.08 -16.99
CA THR A 55 -14.82 0.35 -16.80
C THR A 55 -13.76 0.52 -15.71
N SER A 56 -13.05 1.65 -15.75
CA SER A 56 -12.01 2.01 -14.79
C SER A 56 -11.95 3.52 -14.59
N PRO A 57 -11.59 4.01 -13.39
CA PRO A 57 -11.35 5.42 -13.16
C PRO A 57 -10.04 5.88 -13.81
N GLU A 58 -10.01 7.14 -14.27
CA GLU A 58 -8.80 7.78 -14.77
C GLU A 58 -7.82 8.15 -13.65
N VAL A 59 -6.56 8.43 -13.98
CA VAL A 59 -5.54 8.87 -13.02
C VAL A 59 -5.11 10.33 -13.25
N GLU A 60 -5.05 11.09 -12.17
CA GLU A 60 -4.46 12.44 -12.15
C GLU A 60 -3.14 12.41 -11.36
N ILE A 61 -2.01 12.51 -12.06
CA ILE A 61 -0.67 12.51 -11.42
C ILE A 61 -0.16 13.95 -11.28
N LYS A 62 0.27 14.33 -10.07
CA LYS A 62 0.93 15.60 -9.78
C LYS A 62 2.27 15.36 -9.09
N GLN A 63 3.34 15.92 -9.64
CA GLN A 63 4.66 15.88 -9.05
C GLN A 63 5.03 17.20 -8.37
N VAL A 64 5.76 17.13 -7.27
CA VAL A 64 6.34 18.28 -6.57
C VAL A 64 7.76 17.91 -6.16
N ASN A 65 8.75 18.45 -6.85
CA ASN A 65 10.15 18.21 -6.53
C ASN A 65 10.72 19.45 -5.82
N PHE A 66 11.34 19.24 -4.66
CA PHE A 66 11.99 20.29 -3.87
C PHE A 66 13.18 20.93 -4.61
N GLU A 67 13.94 20.15 -5.38
CA GLU A 67 15.13 20.65 -6.08
C GLU A 67 14.78 21.48 -7.33
N GLY A 68 13.67 21.13 -7.99
CA GLY A 68 13.19 21.84 -9.17
C GLY A 68 11.76 21.45 -9.52
N PRO A 69 10.76 22.36 -9.49
CA PRO A 69 9.34 22.01 -9.68
C PRO A 69 9.02 21.30 -11.01
N SER A 70 9.84 21.52 -12.04
CA SER A 70 9.69 20.91 -13.37
C SER A 70 10.57 19.69 -13.58
N ASP A 71 11.47 19.38 -12.65
CA ASP A 71 12.41 18.28 -12.81
C ASP A 71 11.74 16.94 -12.47
N PRO A 72 12.02 15.88 -13.24
CA PRO A 72 11.54 14.53 -12.94
C PRO A 72 12.07 14.05 -11.58
N ILE A 73 11.25 13.27 -10.88
CA ILE A 73 11.59 12.73 -9.56
C ILE A 73 12.27 11.39 -9.75
N HIS A 74 13.59 11.38 -9.51
CA HIS A 74 14.41 10.18 -9.56
C HIS A 74 14.94 9.82 -8.17
N ILE A 75 14.93 8.53 -7.84
CA ILE A 75 15.57 8.00 -6.63
C ILE A 75 16.33 6.71 -6.92
N VAL A 76 17.27 6.35 -6.05
CA VAL A 76 17.88 5.02 -6.07
C VAL A 76 16.93 4.06 -5.36
N TYR A 77 16.31 3.14 -6.09
CA TYR A 77 15.36 2.20 -5.52
C TYR A 77 15.26 0.90 -6.32
N VAL A 78 14.50 -0.06 -5.79
CA VAL A 78 14.15 -1.31 -6.50
C VAL A 78 12.79 -1.09 -7.18
N PRO A 79 12.72 -0.92 -8.51
CA PRO A 79 11.48 -0.55 -9.20
C PRO A 79 10.35 -1.56 -8.97
N SER A 80 10.67 -2.86 -8.89
CA SER A 80 9.70 -3.92 -8.68
C SER A 80 9.00 -3.83 -7.31
N HIS A 81 9.71 -3.38 -6.25
CA HIS A 81 9.11 -3.16 -4.93
C HIS A 81 8.10 -2.02 -4.99
N LEU A 82 8.50 -0.91 -5.63
CA LEU A 82 7.65 0.27 -5.79
C LEU A 82 6.41 -0.06 -6.64
N TYR A 83 6.61 -0.75 -7.76
CA TYR A 83 5.54 -1.23 -8.63
C TYR A 83 4.54 -2.09 -7.87
N HIS A 84 5.00 -3.07 -7.08
CA HIS A 84 4.10 -3.96 -6.32
C HIS A 84 3.22 -3.17 -5.34
N MET A 85 3.81 -2.24 -4.57
CA MET A 85 3.04 -1.40 -3.63
C MET A 85 2.00 -0.56 -4.36
N LEU A 86 2.37 0.09 -5.46
CA LEU A 86 1.48 0.95 -6.23
C LEU A 86 0.37 0.14 -6.90
N PHE A 87 0.70 -1.00 -7.49
CA PHE A 87 -0.24 -1.88 -8.16
C PHE A 87 -1.33 -2.39 -7.19
N GLU A 88 -0.94 -2.86 -6.00
CA GLU A 88 -1.91 -3.28 -4.98
C GLU A 88 -2.80 -2.12 -4.50
N LEU A 89 -2.25 -0.93 -4.33
CA LEU A 89 -3.03 0.26 -3.97
C LEU A 89 -3.99 0.68 -5.08
N PHE A 90 -3.56 0.68 -6.35
CA PHE A 90 -4.41 1.01 -7.48
C PHE A 90 -5.58 0.04 -7.63
N LYS A 91 -5.34 -1.28 -7.53
CA LYS A 91 -6.45 -2.27 -7.55
C LYS A 91 -7.50 -1.98 -6.48
N ASN A 92 -7.04 -1.68 -5.25
CA ASN A 92 -7.95 -1.38 -4.14
C ASN A 92 -8.73 -0.08 -4.37
N ALA A 93 -8.06 0.98 -4.82
CA ALA A 93 -8.67 2.27 -5.12
C ALA A 93 -9.67 2.19 -6.29
N MET A 94 -9.31 1.49 -7.36
CA MET A 94 -10.17 1.25 -8.52
C MET A 94 -11.42 0.47 -8.13
N ARG A 95 -11.23 -0.67 -7.44
CA ARG A 95 -12.34 -1.48 -6.93
C ARG A 95 -13.31 -0.66 -6.09
N ALA A 96 -12.80 0.04 -5.08
CA ALA A 96 -13.63 0.85 -4.19
C ALA A 96 -14.37 1.96 -4.95
N THR A 97 -13.71 2.60 -5.92
CA THR A 97 -14.31 3.68 -6.72
C THR A 97 -15.43 3.15 -7.60
N VAL A 98 -15.22 2.04 -8.31
CA VAL A 98 -16.21 1.42 -9.19
C VAL A 98 -17.40 0.90 -8.39
N GLU A 99 -17.17 0.11 -7.34
CA GLU A 99 -18.25 -0.46 -6.49
C GLU A 99 -19.09 0.64 -5.81
N THR A 100 -18.48 1.79 -5.47
CA THR A 100 -19.23 2.91 -4.87
C THR A 100 -20.06 3.70 -5.90
N HIS A 101 -19.65 3.68 -7.17
CA HIS A 101 -20.22 4.51 -8.23
C HIS A 101 -20.91 3.67 -9.32
N GLU A 102 -21.39 2.46 -9.01
CA GLU A 102 -22.03 1.55 -9.98
C GLU A 102 -23.20 2.19 -10.76
N THR A 103 -23.88 3.17 -10.17
CA THR A 103 -25.01 3.89 -10.79
C THR A 103 -24.60 5.19 -11.48
N SER A 104 -23.35 5.63 -11.35
CA SER A 104 -22.83 6.85 -11.96
C SER A 104 -22.29 6.56 -13.36
N LEU A 105 -22.59 7.42 -14.32
CA LEU A 105 -22.01 7.37 -15.67
C LEU A 105 -20.53 7.78 -15.70
N HIS A 106 -20.07 8.48 -14.66
CA HIS A 106 -18.70 8.98 -14.57
C HIS A 106 -18.07 8.57 -13.25
N LEU A 107 -16.88 7.98 -13.36
CA LEU A 107 -16.05 7.61 -12.20
C LEU A 107 -15.13 8.77 -11.83
N PRO A 108 -15.02 9.12 -10.54
CA PRO A 108 -14.05 10.12 -10.11
C PRO A 108 -12.61 9.61 -10.31
N PRO A 109 -11.68 10.46 -10.77
CA PRO A 109 -10.31 10.03 -11.01
C PRO A 109 -9.56 9.77 -9.70
N ILE A 110 -8.64 8.81 -9.74
CA ILE A 110 -7.69 8.53 -8.67
C ILE A 110 -6.58 9.57 -8.73
N LYS A 111 -6.36 10.28 -7.64
CA LYS A 111 -5.37 11.37 -7.56
C LYS A 111 -4.09 10.85 -6.95
N VAL A 112 -2.99 10.89 -7.70
CA VAL A 112 -1.66 10.56 -7.21
C VAL A 112 -0.82 11.83 -7.10
N ARG A 113 -0.24 12.03 -5.92
CA ARG A 113 0.73 13.09 -5.68
C ARG A 113 2.07 12.47 -5.30
N VAL A 114 3.10 12.75 -6.09
CA VAL A 114 4.48 12.37 -5.80
C VAL A 114 5.22 13.62 -5.33
N SER A 115 5.79 13.60 -4.13
CA SER A 115 6.60 14.70 -3.63
C SER A 115 7.97 14.21 -3.18
N LEU A 116 9.02 14.83 -3.72
CA LEU A 116 10.40 14.62 -3.27
C LEU A 116 10.79 15.77 -2.35
N GLY A 117 11.01 15.46 -1.08
CA GLY A 117 11.61 16.36 -0.10
C GLY A 117 13.12 16.15 0.03
N ARG A 118 13.72 16.75 1.06
CA ARG A 118 15.17 16.57 1.34
C ARG A 118 15.52 15.19 1.87
N GLU A 119 14.63 14.62 2.69
CA GLU A 119 14.87 13.34 3.38
C GLU A 119 13.94 12.23 2.87
N ASP A 120 12.71 12.59 2.52
CA ASP A 120 11.68 11.62 2.19
C ASP A 120 11.11 11.86 0.79
N LEU A 121 10.89 10.75 0.08
CA LEU A 121 9.99 10.67 -1.06
C LEU A 121 8.62 10.20 -0.55
N THR A 122 7.58 10.97 -0.85
CA THR A 122 6.21 10.64 -0.46
C THR A 122 5.32 10.46 -1.69
N ILE A 123 4.60 9.34 -1.74
CA ILE A 123 3.59 9.07 -2.77
C ILE A 123 2.24 8.94 -2.08
N LYS A 124 1.36 9.91 -2.33
CA LYS A 124 -0.01 9.91 -1.83
C LYS A 124 -0.98 9.56 -2.95
N MET A 125 -1.73 8.49 -2.78
CA MET A 125 -2.83 8.06 -3.66
C MET A 125 -4.16 8.32 -2.95
N SER A 126 -5.07 9.04 -3.60
CA SER A 126 -6.38 9.36 -3.05
C SER A 126 -7.49 8.95 -4.01
N ASP A 127 -8.43 8.15 -3.51
CA ASP A 127 -9.65 7.75 -4.20
C ASP A 127 -10.89 8.46 -3.64
N ARG A 128 -12.01 8.27 -4.34
CA ARG A 128 -13.36 8.62 -3.86
C ARG A 128 -14.23 7.37 -3.76
N GLY A 129 -13.68 6.26 -3.28
CA GLY A 129 -14.37 4.97 -3.19
C GLY A 129 -15.16 4.77 -1.90
N GLY A 130 -15.83 5.80 -1.39
CA GLY A 130 -16.73 5.70 -0.22
C GLY A 130 -16.04 5.57 1.15
N GLY A 131 -14.77 5.18 1.19
CA GLY A 131 -13.97 5.15 2.42
C GLY A 131 -14.28 3.96 3.34
N VAL A 132 -13.62 3.95 4.50
CA VAL A 132 -13.62 2.85 5.46
C VAL A 132 -13.80 3.42 6.89
N PRO A 133 -14.70 2.85 7.71
CA PRO A 133 -14.82 3.24 9.11
C PRO A 133 -13.50 3.09 9.86
N LEU A 134 -13.17 4.06 10.71
CA LEU A 134 -11.89 4.10 11.46
C LEU A 134 -11.57 2.78 12.19
N ARG A 135 -12.59 2.15 12.81
CA ARG A 135 -12.47 0.86 13.53
C ARG A 135 -11.96 -0.29 12.65
N LYS A 136 -12.13 -0.21 11.33
CA LYS A 136 -11.70 -1.26 10.40
C LYS A 136 -10.32 -1.00 9.80
N ILE A 137 -9.76 0.21 9.93
CA ILE A 137 -8.49 0.58 9.27
C ILE A 137 -7.34 -0.31 9.72
N GLU A 138 -7.19 -0.57 11.02
CA GLU A 138 -6.12 -1.44 11.51
C GLU A 138 -6.25 -2.88 11.01
N ARG A 139 -7.49 -3.37 10.88
CA ARG A 139 -7.79 -4.71 10.37
C ARG A 139 -7.43 -4.88 8.90
N LEU A 140 -7.37 -3.81 8.11
CA LEU A 140 -6.94 -3.88 6.70
C LEU A 140 -5.49 -4.36 6.55
N PHE A 141 -4.66 -4.22 7.58
CA PHE A 141 -3.31 -4.74 7.62
C PHE A 141 -3.19 -6.14 8.24
N SER A 142 -4.30 -6.75 8.66
CA SER A 142 -4.29 -8.13 9.12
C SER A 142 -4.23 -9.08 7.93
N TYR A 143 -3.33 -10.07 7.99
CA TYR A 143 -3.26 -11.14 6.99
C TYR A 143 -4.60 -11.86 6.86
N MET A 144 -4.97 -12.23 5.64
CA MET A 144 -6.24 -12.91 5.29
C MET A 144 -7.51 -12.08 5.53
N TYR A 145 -7.41 -10.84 5.97
CA TYR A 145 -8.58 -9.95 6.04
C TYR A 145 -8.90 -9.41 4.65
N SER A 146 -10.10 -9.68 4.16
CA SER A 146 -10.58 -9.21 2.86
C SER A 146 -12.07 -8.84 2.96
N THR A 147 -12.45 -7.78 2.26
CA THR A 147 -13.86 -7.41 2.04
C THR A 147 -14.42 -7.99 0.73
N ALA A 148 -13.55 -8.55 -0.12
CA ALA A 148 -13.95 -9.26 -1.32
C ALA A 148 -14.35 -10.71 -0.99
N PRO A 149 -15.31 -11.30 -1.72
CA PRO A 149 -15.57 -12.73 -1.65
C PRO A 149 -14.28 -13.52 -1.93
N SER A 150 -14.09 -14.62 -1.21
CA SER A 150 -12.94 -15.50 -1.42
C SER A 150 -12.90 -15.96 -2.87
N PRO A 151 -11.77 -15.81 -3.59
CA PRO A 151 -11.69 -16.17 -4.98
C PRO A 151 -11.89 -17.68 -5.11
N VAL A 152 -12.92 -18.08 -5.84
CA VAL A 152 -13.19 -19.49 -6.12
C VAL A 152 -12.12 -19.98 -7.09
N ALA A 153 -11.39 -21.04 -6.73
CA ALA A 153 -10.24 -21.57 -7.49
C ALA A 153 -10.61 -22.19 -8.86
N GLU A 154 -11.85 -22.02 -9.33
CA GLU A 154 -12.38 -22.69 -10.52
C GLU A 154 -12.02 -22.00 -11.84
N ASN A 155 -11.59 -20.74 -11.82
CA ASN A 155 -11.20 -20.00 -13.03
C ASN A 155 -9.73 -19.58 -13.00
N THR A 156 -8.82 -20.52 -13.27
CA THR A 156 -7.36 -20.33 -13.37
C THR A 156 -6.90 -19.35 -14.46
N ARG A 157 -7.83 -18.77 -15.24
CA ARG A 157 -7.50 -17.88 -16.38
C ARG A 157 -7.48 -16.40 -16.04
N ASN A 158 -8.17 -15.96 -14.97
CA ASN A 158 -8.26 -14.55 -14.62
C ASN A 158 -7.76 -14.34 -13.17
N ALA A 159 -6.69 -13.56 -13.00
CA ALA A 159 -6.24 -13.17 -11.67
C ALA A 159 -7.31 -12.27 -11.03
N PRO A 160 -7.86 -12.61 -9.85
CA PRO A 160 -8.89 -11.82 -9.22
C PRO A 160 -8.32 -10.47 -8.75
N LEU A 161 -9.08 -9.38 -8.96
CA LEU A 161 -8.65 -8.03 -8.59
C LEU A 161 -8.43 -7.89 -7.06
N ALA A 162 -9.23 -8.61 -6.27
CA ALA A 162 -9.14 -8.70 -4.81
C ALA A 162 -9.51 -10.11 -4.32
N GLY A 163 -9.26 -10.42 -3.05
CA GLY A 163 -9.82 -11.61 -2.41
C GLY A 163 -8.85 -12.43 -1.54
N PHE A 164 -7.54 -12.33 -1.75
CA PHE A 164 -6.57 -13.08 -0.93
C PHE A 164 -6.22 -12.40 0.41
N GLY A 165 -6.45 -11.09 0.55
CA GLY A 165 -6.20 -10.36 1.80
C GLY A 165 -4.72 -10.20 2.19
N TYR A 166 -3.81 -10.25 1.21
CA TYR A 166 -2.36 -10.12 1.43
C TYR A 166 -1.74 -8.83 0.87
N GLY A 167 -2.42 -8.14 -0.07
CA GLY A 167 -1.84 -7.01 -0.80
C GLY A 167 -1.37 -5.86 0.10
N LEU A 168 -2.25 -5.34 0.96
CA LEU A 168 -1.93 -4.24 1.88
C LEU A 168 -0.84 -4.57 2.91
N PRO A 169 -0.90 -5.70 3.66
CA PRO A 169 0.15 -6.03 4.62
C PRO A 169 1.51 -6.26 3.94
N ILE A 170 1.55 -6.93 2.79
CA ILE A 170 2.80 -7.15 2.03
C ILE A 170 3.34 -5.82 1.48
N SER A 171 2.49 -4.96 0.93
CA SER A 171 2.90 -3.63 0.46
C SER A 171 3.51 -2.79 1.58
N ARG A 172 2.96 -2.88 2.79
CA ARG A 172 3.54 -2.21 3.96
C ARG A 172 4.90 -2.80 4.37
N LEU A 173 5.10 -4.12 4.21
CA LEU A 173 6.41 -4.73 4.43
C LEU A 173 7.45 -4.22 3.41
N TYR A 174 7.08 -4.12 2.13
CA TYR A 174 7.97 -3.56 1.11
C TYR A 174 8.39 -2.12 1.43
N ALA A 175 7.46 -1.27 1.87
CA ALA A 175 7.80 0.09 2.30
C ALA A 175 8.74 0.08 3.52
N LYS A 176 8.43 -0.71 4.55
CA LYS A 176 9.21 -0.79 5.78
C LYS A 176 10.59 -1.42 5.60
N TYR A 177 10.78 -2.21 4.55
CA TYR A 177 12.03 -2.92 4.32
C TYR A 177 13.22 -1.97 4.18
N PHE A 178 13.05 -0.82 3.52
CA PHE A 178 14.06 0.24 3.41
C PHE A 178 13.70 1.48 4.24
N GLN A 179 13.30 1.29 5.50
CA GLN A 179 12.96 2.33 6.48
C GLN A 179 11.80 3.28 6.11
N GLY A 180 11.02 2.92 5.09
CA GLY A 180 9.78 3.62 4.76
C GLY A 180 8.58 3.19 5.63
N ASP A 181 7.39 3.61 5.23
CA ASP A 181 6.12 3.10 5.77
C ASP A 181 5.00 3.26 4.74
N LEU A 182 3.91 2.51 4.93
CA LEU A 182 2.67 2.66 4.20
C LEU A 182 1.54 2.90 5.20
N GLN A 183 0.83 4.02 5.05
CA GLN A 183 -0.24 4.45 5.93
C GLN A 183 -1.53 4.70 5.16
N LEU A 184 -2.66 4.41 5.79
CA LEU A 184 -3.99 4.60 5.22
C LEU A 184 -4.79 5.57 6.09
N TYR A 185 -5.39 6.57 5.44
CA TYR A 185 -6.28 7.54 6.04
C TYR A 185 -7.59 7.53 5.28
N SER A 186 -8.69 7.19 5.94
CA SER A 186 -9.99 7.07 5.29
C SER A 186 -11.02 7.97 5.93
N MET A 187 -11.90 8.52 5.11
CA MET A 187 -13.07 9.29 5.51
C MET A 187 -14.30 8.54 5.04
N GLU A 188 -14.99 7.90 5.97
CA GLU A 188 -16.22 7.13 5.71
C GLU A 188 -17.28 8.03 5.06
N GLY A 189 -17.86 7.55 3.97
CA GLY A 189 -18.78 8.30 3.11
C GLY A 189 -18.11 9.15 2.02
N TYR A 190 -16.77 9.23 1.97
CA TYR A 190 -16.05 10.02 0.96
C TYR A 190 -15.00 9.22 0.18
N GLY A 191 -13.98 8.68 0.84
CA GLY A 191 -12.87 8.02 0.15
C GLY A 191 -11.67 7.75 1.03
N THR A 192 -10.64 7.14 0.46
CA THR A 192 -9.41 6.76 1.16
C THR A 192 -8.17 7.45 0.56
N SER A 193 -7.18 7.70 1.40
CA SER A 193 -5.85 8.17 1.02
C SER A 193 -4.80 7.21 1.55
N ALA A 194 -4.05 6.59 0.65
CA ALA A 194 -2.87 5.80 0.96
C ALA A 194 -1.61 6.64 0.77
N VAL A 195 -0.68 6.56 1.71
CA VAL A 195 0.58 7.29 1.66
C VAL A 195 1.73 6.31 1.82
N ILE A 196 2.61 6.26 0.82
CA ILE A 196 3.88 5.55 0.85
C ILE A 196 4.97 6.57 1.17
N TYR A 197 5.77 6.28 2.18
CA TYR A 197 6.98 7.03 2.52
C TYR A 197 8.19 6.17 2.19
N LEU A 198 9.14 6.74 1.46
CA LEU A 198 10.43 6.15 1.13
C LEU A 198 11.55 7.14 1.46
N LYS A 199 12.75 6.64 1.72
CA LYS A 199 13.92 7.50 1.89
C LYS A 199 14.40 8.03 0.54
N ALA A 200 14.61 9.34 0.47
CA ALA A 200 15.15 10.01 -0.71
C ALA A 200 16.66 9.68 -0.89
N LEU A 201 17.38 9.56 0.23
CA LEU A 201 18.81 9.28 0.25
C LEU A 201 19.08 7.77 0.38
N SER A 202 19.86 7.22 -0.55
CA SER A 202 20.24 5.81 -0.54
C SER A 202 21.07 5.40 0.68
N THR A 203 21.78 6.34 1.30
CA THR A 203 22.56 6.12 2.53
C THR A 203 21.70 5.80 3.75
N GLU A 204 20.43 6.24 3.74
CA GLU A 204 19.47 6.00 4.83
C GLU A 204 18.56 4.80 4.55
N SER A 205 18.54 4.32 3.30
CA SER A 205 17.80 3.14 2.85
C SER A 205 18.46 1.83 3.31
N ILE A 206 18.41 1.58 4.62
CA ILE A 206 19.00 0.40 5.27
C ILE A 206 17.94 -0.67 5.49
N GLU A 207 18.29 -1.93 5.23
CA GLU A 207 17.39 -3.06 5.43
C GLU A 207 16.90 -3.18 6.89
N ARG A 208 15.58 -3.31 7.05
CA ARG A 208 14.93 -3.60 8.34
C ARG A 208 14.65 -5.09 8.48
N LEU A 209 15.60 -5.82 9.06
CA LEU A 209 15.49 -7.28 9.23
C LEU A 209 14.96 -7.67 10.62
N PRO A 210 14.08 -8.69 10.72
CA PRO A 210 13.69 -9.26 12.00
C PRO A 210 14.88 -9.99 12.63
N VAL A 211 15.14 -9.71 13.90
CA VAL A 211 16.21 -10.37 14.68
C VAL A 211 15.58 -11.23 15.76
N PHE A 212 15.83 -12.53 15.71
CA PHE A 212 15.40 -13.44 16.77
C PHE A 212 16.25 -13.21 18.02
N ASN A 213 15.60 -12.81 19.11
CA ASN A 213 16.21 -12.55 20.41
C ASN A 213 15.20 -12.80 21.55
N LYS A 214 15.60 -12.57 22.80
CA LYS A 214 14.70 -12.74 23.96
C LYS A 214 13.44 -11.87 23.87
N SER A 215 13.51 -10.67 23.28
CA SER A 215 12.35 -9.81 23.08
C SER A 215 11.39 -10.40 22.04
N ALA A 216 11.91 -10.93 20.92
CA ALA A 216 11.12 -11.64 19.92
C ALA A 216 10.42 -12.87 20.54
N LEU A 217 11.12 -13.66 21.35
CA LEU A 217 10.56 -14.83 22.02
C LEU A 217 9.39 -14.48 22.95
N ARG A 218 9.47 -13.35 23.68
CA ARG A 218 8.40 -12.90 24.58
C ARG A 218 7.08 -12.68 23.84
N HIS A 219 7.11 -12.21 22.59
CA HIS A 219 5.90 -12.04 21.77
C HIS A 219 5.17 -13.35 21.46
N TYR A 220 5.86 -14.50 21.49
CA TYR A 220 5.25 -15.81 21.28
C TYR A 220 4.79 -16.49 22.58
N GLN A 221 5.28 -16.00 23.72
CA GLN A 221 5.01 -16.56 25.06
C GLN A 221 4.00 -15.73 25.85
N THR A 222 3.48 -14.64 25.28
CA THR A 222 2.56 -13.74 25.97
C THR A 222 1.22 -14.46 26.23
N SER A 223 0.80 -14.53 27.50
CA SER A 223 -0.52 -15.01 27.88
C SER A 223 -1.58 -13.92 27.65
N THR A 224 -2.85 -14.30 27.58
CA THR A 224 -3.95 -13.32 27.55
C THR A 224 -3.93 -12.48 28.82
N GLU A 225 -3.67 -11.18 28.67
CA GLU A 225 -3.70 -10.20 29.76
C GLU A 225 -5.09 -9.53 29.82
N ALA A 226 -5.43 -8.95 30.97
CA ALA A 226 -6.63 -8.13 31.07
C ALA A 226 -6.41 -6.84 30.26
N ASP A 227 -7.47 -6.34 29.62
CA ASP A 227 -7.38 -5.10 28.84
C ASP A 227 -6.98 -3.91 29.74
N ASP A 228 -6.05 -3.09 29.24
CA ASP A 228 -5.54 -1.91 29.95
C ASP A 228 -6.62 -0.84 30.21
N TRP A 229 -7.72 -0.87 29.46
CA TRP A 229 -8.77 0.14 29.47
C TRP A 229 -10.14 -0.48 29.72
N CYS A 230 -11.07 0.33 30.24
CA CYS A 230 -12.42 -0.13 30.53
C CYS A 230 -13.15 -0.59 29.27
N ILE A 231 -13.66 -1.81 29.31
CA ILE A 231 -14.58 -2.35 28.30
C ILE A 231 -16.00 -2.07 28.76
N PRO A 232 -16.82 -1.30 28.01
CA PRO A 232 -18.21 -1.09 28.37
C PRO A 232 -19.00 -2.41 28.27
N SER A 233 -20.04 -2.54 29.11
CA SER A 233 -20.97 -3.67 28.99
C SER A 233 -21.66 -3.65 27.62
N SER A 234 -21.90 -4.83 27.05
CA SER A 234 -22.75 -4.99 25.86
C SER A 234 -24.19 -4.54 26.10
N GLU A 235 -24.63 -4.50 27.36
CA GLU A 235 -25.96 -4.06 27.79
C GLU A 235 -25.83 -2.88 28.77
N PRO A 236 -25.53 -1.67 28.29
CA PRO A 236 -25.39 -0.51 29.15
C PRO A 236 -26.73 -0.18 29.84
N LYS A 237 -26.68 0.07 31.15
CA LYS A 237 -27.86 0.39 31.95
C LYS A 237 -28.54 1.67 31.43
N LYS A 238 -29.82 1.58 31.05
CA LYS A 238 -30.62 2.74 30.65
C LYS A 238 -30.91 3.62 31.86
N LEU A 239 -30.37 4.85 31.88
CA LEU A 239 -30.56 5.81 32.97
C LEU A 239 -31.72 6.79 32.74
N GLY A 240 -32.36 6.75 31.57
CA GLY A 240 -33.53 7.57 31.26
C GLY A 240 -34.73 7.20 32.14
N LYS A 241 -35.17 8.13 32.99
CA LYS A 241 -36.40 7.99 33.77
C LYS A 241 -37.57 8.56 32.94
N TYR A 242 -38.57 7.71 32.67
CA TYR A 242 -39.88 7.99 32.06
C TYR A 242 -39.89 8.31 30.56
N GLY A 243 -40.60 7.47 29.80
CA GLY A 243 -41.07 7.80 28.46
C GLY A 243 -42.20 8.81 28.58
N TYR A 244 -42.05 9.97 27.93
CA TYR A 244 -43.18 10.83 27.65
C TYR A 244 -44.04 10.14 26.60
N SER A 245 -45.15 9.56 27.03
CA SER A 245 -46.28 9.27 26.16
C SER A 245 -46.93 10.60 25.81
N VAL A 246 -46.78 11.05 24.58
CA VAL A 246 -47.65 12.08 23.97
C VAL A 246 -48.36 11.43 22.80
#